data_AF-A0A969K802-F1
#
_entry.id   AF-A0A969K802-F1
#
_cell.length_a   1.000
_cell.length_b   1.000
_cell.length_c   1.000
_cell.angle_alpha   90.00
_cell.angle_beta   90.00
_cell.angle_gamma   90.00
#
_symmetry.space_group_name_H-M   'P 1'
#
loop_
_entity.id
_entity.type
_entity.pdbx_description
1 polymer ?
#
loop_
_entity_poly.entity_id
_entity_poly.type
_entity_poly.pdbx_seq_one_letter_code
_entity_poly.pdbx_strand_id
1 'polypeptide(L)'
;MTVAPVQFYSLQPEIRDRDRSHFDHLCATERLIDLGRFARDFGDTAHVLTLLDLTIAVDTSIVHLAGALAKPAWVLLSAAPDWRWLRDRCDTPWYPSLRLFRQNQLGNWHTALDKVRYAIENGRELQTPLRCDDAAMTEF
;
A
#
# COMPACT_ATOMS: atom_id res chain seq x y z
N MET A 1 9.44 18.00 -12.68
CA MET A 1 10.17 17.43 -11.54
C MET A 1 10.23 15.94 -11.74
N THR A 2 11.42 15.37 -11.90
CA THR A 2 11.61 13.91 -11.97
C THR A 2 11.45 13.34 -10.57
N VAL A 3 10.46 12.46 -10.39
CA VAL A 3 10.30 11.66 -9.17
C VAL A 3 11.58 10.85 -8.98
N ALA A 4 12.09 10.76 -7.76
CA ALA A 4 13.19 9.84 -7.46
C ALA A 4 12.83 8.42 -7.94
N PRO A 5 13.80 7.60 -8.40
CA PRO A 5 13.50 6.24 -8.82
C PRO A 5 12.87 5.46 -7.66
N VAL A 6 11.69 4.87 -7.90
CA VAL A 6 10.96 4.03 -6.94
C VAL A 6 11.36 2.57 -7.17
N GLN A 7 11.71 1.87 -6.09
CA GLN A 7 11.93 0.42 -6.11
C GLN A 7 10.82 -0.28 -5.32
N PHE A 8 10.23 -1.33 -5.91
CA PHE A 8 9.22 -2.14 -5.21
C PHE A 8 9.85 -3.40 -4.62
N TYR A 9 9.38 -3.75 -3.43
CA TYR A 9 9.73 -4.96 -2.70
C TYR A 9 8.45 -5.73 -2.35
N SER A 10 8.41 -7.02 -2.64
CA SER A 10 7.32 -7.90 -2.23
C SER A 10 7.60 -8.49 -0.85
N LEU A 11 6.62 -8.39 0.06
CA LEU A 11 6.62 -9.10 1.35
C LEU A 11 5.66 -10.29 1.37
N GLN A 12 5.13 -10.69 0.21
CA GLN A 12 4.17 -11.78 0.13
C GLN A 12 4.91 -13.13 0.20
N PRO A 13 4.69 -13.95 1.25
CA PRO A 13 5.45 -15.20 1.42
C PRO A 13 5.05 -16.27 0.39
N GLU A 14 3.79 -16.28 -0.02
CA GLU A 14 3.25 -17.27 -0.94
C GLU A 14 2.58 -16.60 -2.15
N ILE A 15 3.07 -16.91 -3.34
CA ILE A 15 2.50 -16.43 -4.60
C ILE A 15 1.57 -17.50 -5.17
N ARG A 16 0.31 -17.12 -5.43
CA ARG A 16 -0.70 -18.01 -6.02
C ARG A 16 -0.31 -18.34 -7.46
N ASP A 17 -0.64 -19.55 -7.92
CA ASP A 17 -0.25 -20.01 -9.26
C ASP A 17 -0.74 -19.10 -10.38
N ARG A 18 -1.96 -18.57 -10.27
CA ARG A 18 -2.53 -17.62 -11.24
C ARG A 18 -1.73 -16.31 -11.37
N ASP A 19 -1.00 -15.93 -10.32
CA ASP A 19 -0.24 -14.66 -10.23
C ASP A 19 1.26 -14.90 -10.49
N ARG A 20 1.72 -16.15 -10.50
CA ARG A 20 3.13 -16.56 -10.53
C ARG A 20 3.87 -16.06 -11.77
N SER A 21 3.35 -16.29 -12.97
CA SER A 21 4.03 -15.87 -14.20
C SER A 21 4.24 -14.35 -14.27
N HIS A 22 3.29 -13.57 -13.76
CA HIS A 22 3.42 -12.11 -13.72
C HIS A 22 4.43 -11.67 -12.66
N PHE A 23 4.39 -12.27 -11.47
CA PHE A 23 5.34 -12.03 -10.40
C PHE A 23 6.79 -12.31 -10.85
N ASP A 24 7.02 -13.48 -11.46
CA ASP A 24 8.35 -13.89 -11.93
C ASP A 24 8.88 -12.93 -13.01
N HIS A 25 8.00 -12.44 -13.89
CA HIS A 25 8.37 -11.43 -14.89
C HIS A 25 8.79 -10.10 -14.26
N LEU A 26 8.09 -9.63 -13.22
CA LEU A 26 8.46 -8.40 -12.50
C LEU A 26 9.78 -8.55 -11.76
N CYS A 27 10.03 -9.73 -11.18
CA CYS A 27 11.31 -10.05 -10.54
C CYS A 27 12.46 -10.12 -11.55
N ALA A 28 12.25 -10.78 -12.68
CA ALA A 28 13.26 -10.90 -13.73
C ALA A 28 13.63 -9.56 -14.39
N THR A 29 12.73 -8.58 -14.35
CA THR A 29 12.96 -7.22 -14.85
C THR A 29 13.42 -6.24 -13.76
N GLU A 30 13.72 -6.75 -12.56
CA GLU A 30 14.15 -5.98 -11.38
C GLU A 30 13.15 -4.89 -10.92
N ARG A 31 11.94 -4.90 -11.48
CA ARG A 31 10.85 -3.99 -11.09
C ARG A 31 10.27 -4.33 -9.73
N LEU A 32 10.44 -5.58 -9.30
CA LEU A 32 10.02 -6.09 -7.99
C LEU A 32 11.15 -6.93 -7.40
N ILE A 33 11.52 -6.67 -6.16
CA ILE A 33 12.47 -7.51 -5.42
C ILE A 33 11.69 -8.39 -4.44
N ASP A 34 11.84 -9.71 -4.56
CA ASP A 34 11.17 -10.66 -3.67
C ASP A 34 11.90 -10.76 -2.32
N LEU A 35 11.30 -10.15 -1.29
CA LEU A 35 11.73 -10.27 0.09
C LEU A 35 10.85 -11.26 0.89
N GLY A 36 9.69 -11.67 0.35
CA GLY A 36 8.72 -12.51 1.05
C GLY A 36 9.31 -13.86 1.45
N ARG A 37 10.20 -14.41 0.62
CA ARG A 37 10.92 -15.66 0.91
C ARG A 37 11.90 -15.60 2.09
N PHE A 38 12.28 -14.40 2.54
CA PHE A 38 13.26 -14.23 3.63
C PHE A 38 12.61 -13.98 4.99
N ALA A 39 11.33 -13.59 5.03
CA ALA A 39 10.62 -13.36 6.28
C ALA A 39 10.09 -14.68 6.85
N ARG A 40 10.70 -15.17 7.93
CA ARG A 40 10.30 -16.44 8.57
C ARG A 40 9.19 -16.24 9.60
N ASP A 41 9.12 -15.05 10.19
CA ASP A 41 8.13 -14.66 11.17
C ASP A 41 7.78 -13.17 11.06
N PHE A 42 6.89 -12.71 11.96
CA PHE A 42 6.50 -11.30 12.02
C PHE A 42 7.62 -10.38 12.53
N GLY A 43 8.62 -10.90 13.23
CA GLY A 43 9.79 -10.14 13.65
C GLY A 43 10.67 -9.77 12.45
N ASP A 44 10.96 -10.73 11.57
CA ASP A 44 11.65 -10.49 10.30
C ASP A 44 10.85 -9.49 9.44
N THR A 45 9.53 -9.68 9.34
CA THR A 45 8.64 -8.76 8.61
C THR A 45 8.69 -7.35 9.19
N ALA A 46 8.59 -7.22 10.52
CA ALA A 46 8.66 -5.93 11.22
C ALA A 46 9.99 -5.22 10.93
N HIS A 47 11.10 -5.95 10.95
CA HIS A 47 12.41 -5.40 10.63
C HIS A 47 12.45 -4.83 9.20
N VAL A 48 11.96 -5.58 8.21
CA VAL A 48 11.90 -5.08 6.83
C VAL A 48 11.01 -3.84 6.72
N LEU A 49 9.84 -3.83 7.35
CA LEU A 49 8.96 -2.65 7.38
C LEU A 49 9.65 -1.41 7.95
N THR A 50 10.63 -1.56 8.85
CA THR A 50 11.36 -0.42 9.38
C THR A 50 12.31 0.25 8.39
N LEU A 51 12.74 -0.50 7.36
CA LEU A 51 13.68 -0.07 6.32
C LEU A 51 12.98 0.49 5.08
N LEU A 52 11.68 0.25 4.90
CA LEU A 52 10.90 0.76 3.78
C LEU A 52 10.41 2.19 4.04
N ASP A 53 10.37 3.01 2.99
CA ASP A 53 9.79 4.36 3.05
C ASP A 53 8.25 4.33 3.18
N LEU A 54 7.62 3.35 2.53
CA LEU A 54 6.17 3.19 2.47
C LEU A 54 5.80 1.71 2.28
N THR A 55 4.75 1.27 2.97
CA THR A 55 4.08 -0.01 2.71
C THR A 55 2.77 0.21 1.97
N ILE A 56 2.50 -0.54 0.89
CA ILE A 56 1.21 -0.52 0.19
C ILE A 56 0.66 -1.95 0.21
N ALA A 57 -0.54 -2.14 0.78
CA ALA A 57 -1.15 -3.46 0.85
C ALA A 57 -2.68 -3.39 0.96
N VAL A 58 -3.35 -4.52 0.72
CA VAL A 58 -4.76 -4.70 1.08
C VAL A 58 -4.90 -5.00 2.57
N ASP A 59 -6.14 -5.04 3.09
CA ASP A 59 -6.45 -5.37 4.48
C ASP A 59 -5.88 -6.75 4.88
N THR A 60 -4.71 -6.73 5.51
CA THR A 60 -3.89 -7.89 5.89
C THR A 60 -3.14 -7.60 7.19
N SER A 61 -2.57 -8.63 7.81
CA SER A 61 -1.75 -8.48 9.01
C SER A 61 -0.60 -7.48 8.85
N ILE A 62 -0.05 -7.31 7.64
CA ILE A 62 1.08 -6.41 7.37
C ILE A 62 0.71 -4.95 7.60
N VAL A 63 -0.49 -4.50 7.21
CA VAL A 63 -0.89 -3.09 7.44
C VAL A 63 -1.09 -2.79 8.92
N HIS A 64 -1.58 -3.77 9.68
CA HIS A 64 -1.71 -3.65 11.13
C HIS A 64 -0.35 -3.63 11.83
N LEU A 65 0.59 -4.46 11.38
CA LEU A 65 1.96 -4.45 11.88
C LEU A 65 2.66 -3.12 11.59
N ALA A 66 2.54 -2.59 10.37
CA ALA A 66 3.06 -1.28 10.01
C ALA A 66 2.47 -0.17 10.89
N GLY A 67 1.14 -0.20 11.11
CA GLY A 67 0.46 0.75 11.99
C GLY A 67 0.91 0.67 13.44
N ALA A 68 1.11 -0.54 13.98
CA ALA A 68 1.63 -0.74 15.34
C ALA A 68 3.08 -0.23 15.50
N LEU A 69 3.87 -0.26 14.42
CA LEU A 69 5.24 0.28 14.36
C LEU A 69 5.28 1.79 14.05
N ALA A 70 4.12 2.45 13.91
CA ALA A 70 3.97 3.83 13.46
C ALA A 70 4.69 4.12 12.12
N LYS A 71 4.78 3.12 11.24
CA LYS A 71 5.36 3.25 9.90
C LYS A 71 4.30 3.68 8.89
N PRO A 72 4.66 4.48 7.86
CA PRO A 72 3.73 4.86 6.82
C PRO A 72 3.20 3.64 6.06
N ALA A 73 1.87 3.54 5.94
CA ALA A 73 1.25 2.51 5.12
C ALA A 73 -0.01 2.99 4.42
N TRP A 74 -0.19 2.58 3.17
CA TRP A 74 -1.38 2.83 2.37
C TRP A 74 -2.18 1.54 2.22
N VAL A 75 -3.43 1.58 2.66
CA VAL A 75 -4.33 0.43 2.71
C VAL A 75 -5.33 0.52 1.58
N LEU A 76 -5.30 -0.46 0.68
CA LEU A 76 -6.28 -0.63 -0.40
C LEU A 76 -7.47 -1.43 0.13
N LEU A 77 -8.58 -0.74 0.37
CA LEU A 77 -9.80 -1.31 0.90
C LEU A 77 -10.79 -1.65 -0.23
N SER A 78 -11.40 -2.83 -0.14
CA SER A 78 -12.47 -3.24 -1.04
C SER A 78 -13.72 -2.36 -0.86
N ALA A 79 -14.68 -2.44 -1.79
CA ALA A 79 -15.95 -1.71 -1.68
C ALA A 79 -16.80 -2.11 -0.46
N ALA A 80 -16.54 -3.29 0.11
CA ALA A 80 -17.17 -3.79 1.33
C ALA A 80 -16.10 -4.04 2.40
N PRO A 81 -15.51 -2.98 2.98
CA PRO A 81 -14.46 -3.12 3.99
C PRO A 81 -15.04 -3.56 5.33
N ASP A 82 -14.19 -4.11 6.19
CA ASP A 82 -14.54 -4.38 7.59
C ASP A 82 -14.89 -3.07 8.33
N TRP A 83 -15.80 -3.18 9.30
CA TRP A 83 -16.31 -2.05 10.10
C TRP A 83 -15.21 -1.20 10.75
N ARG A 84 -14.07 -1.80 11.10
CA ARG A 84 -12.95 -1.09 11.77
C ARG A 84 -12.38 0.04 10.94
N TRP A 85 -12.51 -0.05 9.62
CA TRP A 85 -12.02 0.96 8.69
C TRP A 85 -12.95 2.15 8.53
N LEU A 86 -14.15 2.09 9.13
CA LEU A 86 -15.16 3.14 9.07
C LEU A 86 -15.55 3.50 7.62
N ARG A 87 -16.45 4.47 7.47
CA ARG A 87 -16.92 4.96 6.18
C ARG A 87 -16.51 6.41 5.93
N ASP A 88 -16.42 6.77 4.66
CA ASP A 88 -16.29 8.14 4.19
C ASP A 88 -15.09 8.90 4.78
N ARG A 89 -13.99 8.17 4.97
CA ARG A 89 -12.71 8.71 5.43
C ARG A 89 -11.52 8.00 4.83
N CYS A 90 -10.43 8.73 4.76
CA CYS A 90 -9.14 8.38 4.16
C CYS A 90 -8.07 8.11 5.23
N ASP A 91 -8.40 8.26 6.51
CA ASP A 91 -7.57 8.00 7.68
C ASP A 91 -8.19 6.89 8.55
N THR A 92 -7.48 6.47 9.59
CA THR A 92 -7.95 5.51 10.58
C THR A 92 -7.59 5.96 11.99
N PRO A 93 -8.55 5.97 12.95
CA PRO A 93 -8.26 6.37 14.33
C PRO A 93 -7.35 5.38 15.05
N TRP A 94 -7.25 4.15 14.53
CA TRP A 94 -6.45 3.08 15.14
C TRP A 94 -4.95 3.25 14.86
N TYR A 95 -4.61 3.78 13.69
CA TYR A 95 -3.22 3.91 13.23
C TYR A 95 -3.03 5.23 12.47
N PRO A 96 -2.59 6.30 13.16
CA PRO A 96 -2.43 7.62 12.53
C PRO A 96 -1.42 7.66 11.37
N SER A 97 -0.54 6.67 11.25
CA SER A 97 0.42 6.55 10.14
C SER A 97 -0.17 5.91 8.87
N LEU A 98 -1.43 5.47 8.90
CA LEU A 98 -2.08 4.79 7.77
C LEU A 98 -2.98 5.73 6.96
N ARG A 99 -2.96 5.55 5.64
CA ARG A 99 -3.87 6.19 4.67
C ARG A 99 -4.72 5.13 3.97
N LEU A 100 -5.99 5.41 3.76
CA LEU A 100 -6.96 4.50 3.16
C LEU A 100 -7.31 4.90 1.73
N PHE A 101 -7.15 3.97 0.80
CA PHE A 101 -7.59 4.09 -0.58
C PHE A 101 -8.72 3.10 -0.80
N ARG A 102 -9.89 3.59 -1.22
CA ARG A 102 -11.10 2.78 -1.27
C ARG A 102 -11.50 2.48 -2.71
N GLN A 103 -11.85 1.23 -2.94
CA GLN A 103 -12.55 0.80 -4.14
C GLN A 103 -13.98 1.36 -4.13
N ASN A 104 -14.37 2.03 -5.22
CA ASN A 104 -15.71 2.59 -5.37
C ASN A 104 -16.75 1.53 -5.73
N GLN A 105 -16.37 0.53 -6.53
CA GLN A 105 -17.23 -0.54 -7.02
C GLN A 105 -16.53 -1.87 -6.89
N LEU A 106 -17.23 -2.88 -6.34
CA LEU A 106 -16.67 -4.21 -6.14
C LEU A 106 -16.05 -4.76 -7.43
N GLY A 107 -14.79 -5.18 -7.36
CA GLY A 107 -14.03 -5.71 -8.49
C GLY A 107 -13.35 -4.66 -9.37
N ASN A 108 -13.76 -3.38 -9.33
CA ASN A 108 -13.12 -2.32 -10.10
C ASN A 108 -12.09 -1.57 -9.23
N TRP A 109 -10.80 -1.80 -9.48
CA TRP A 109 -9.71 -1.18 -8.71
C TRP A 109 -9.09 0.06 -9.37
N HIS A 110 -9.50 0.43 -10.59
CA HIS A 110 -8.86 1.51 -11.36
C HIS A 110 -8.78 2.81 -10.56
N THR A 111 -9.91 3.31 -10.07
CA THR A 111 -9.94 4.59 -9.33
C THR A 111 -9.05 4.58 -8.09
N ALA A 112 -8.95 3.45 -7.37
CA ALA A 112 -8.08 3.34 -6.19
C ALA A 112 -6.60 3.32 -6.60
N LEU A 113 -6.26 2.56 -7.65
CA LEU A 113 -4.90 2.44 -8.16
C LEU A 113 -4.40 3.73 -8.83
N ASP A 114 -5.27 4.47 -9.52
CA ASP A 114 -4.94 5.77 -10.12
C ASP A 114 -4.61 6.80 -9.03
N LYS A 115 -5.37 6.80 -7.94
CA LYS A 115 -5.06 7.63 -6.76
C LYS A 115 -3.72 7.25 -6.12
N VAL A 116 -3.41 5.97 -6.02
CA VAL A 116 -2.11 5.50 -5.53
C VAL A 116 -0.98 5.94 -6.46
N ARG A 117 -1.15 5.76 -7.78
CA ARG A 117 -0.16 6.19 -8.78
C ARG A 117 0.11 7.69 -8.68
N TYR A 118 -0.96 8.50 -8.69
CA TYR A 118 -0.86 9.94 -8.53
C TYR A 118 -0.13 10.32 -7.24
N ALA A 119 -0.44 9.66 -6.12
CA ALA A 119 0.21 9.93 -4.85
C ALA A 119 1.71 9.57 -4.85
N ILE A 120 2.11 8.46 -5.51
CA ILE A 120 3.53 8.09 -5.68
C ILE A 120 4.25 9.14 -6.53
N GLU A 121 3.66 9.54 -7.66
CA GLU A 121 4.25 10.49 -8.60
C GLU A 121 4.44 11.89 -7.99
N ASN A 122 3.59 12.27 -7.04
CA ASN A 122 3.63 13.61 -6.45
C ASN A 122 4.46 13.72 -5.16
N GLY A 123 4.99 12.61 -4.61
CA GLY A 123 6.12 12.51 -3.67
C GLY A 123 6.09 13.30 -2.34
N ARG A 124 5.22 14.30 -2.15
CA ARG A 124 5.15 15.19 -0.98
C ARG A 124 4.26 14.64 0.13
N GLU A 125 3.69 13.46 -0.07
CA GLU A 125 2.58 12.92 0.71
C GLU A 125 2.91 11.62 1.47
N LEU A 126 4.16 11.12 1.37
CA LEU A 126 4.54 9.82 1.95
C LEU A 126 4.56 9.82 3.49
N GLN A 127 4.66 10.98 4.14
CA GLN A 127 4.89 11.10 5.59
C GLN A 127 3.88 11.98 6.33
N THR A 128 2.94 12.62 5.63
CA THR A 128 2.00 13.57 6.24
C THR A 128 0.61 12.91 6.35
N PRO A 129 -0.08 12.98 7.51
CA PRO A 129 -1.48 12.62 7.58
C PRO A 129 -2.27 13.61 6.72
N LEU A 130 -2.69 13.17 5.54
CA LEU A 130 -3.41 14.00 4.58
C LEU A 130 -4.90 13.97 4.86
N ARG A 131 -5.53 15.11 4.63
CA ARG A 131 -6.97 15.27 4.77
C ARG A 131 -7.64 14.68 3.53
N CYS A 132 -8.89 14.26 3.68
CA CYS A 132 -9.61 13.63 2.57
C CYS A 132 -9.90 14.59 1.40
N ASP A 133 -9.64 15.88 1.61
CA ASP A 133 -9.88 16.97 0.68
C ASP A 133 -8.74 17.21 -0.33
N ASP A 134 -7.60 16.53 -0.22
CA ASP A 134 -6.54 16.57 -1.24
C ASP A 134 -6.95 15.85 -2.55
N ALA A 135 -8.21 15.37 -2.61
CA ALA A 135 -8.88 14.87 -3.80
C ALA A 135 -9.55 15.98 -4.66
N ALA A 136 -9.23 17.25 -4.44
CA ALA A 136 -9.59 18.33 -5.36
C ALA A 136 -8.76 18.26 -6.67
N MET A 137 -8.95 17.18 -7.43
CA MET A 137 -8.77 17.19 -8.88
C MET A 137 -10.18 17.21 -9.47
N THR A 138 -10.80 18.38 -9.36
CA THR A 138 -11.86 18.82 -10.26
C THR A 138 -11.18 19.18 -11.58
N GLU A 139 -11.72 18.66 -12.68
CA GLU A 139 -11.42 19.01 -14.08
C GLU A 139 -10.05 18.58 -14.64
N PHE A 140 -10.04 17.47 -15.39
CA PHE A 140 -9.66 17.44 -16.81
C PHE A 140 -10.49 16.38 -17.55
#